data_AF-X1MT92-F1
#
_entry.id   AF-X1MT92-F1
#
_cell.length_a   1.000
_cell.length_b   1.000
_cell.length_c   1.000
_cell.angle_alpha   90.00
_cell.angle_beta   90.00
_cell.angle_gamma   90.00
#
_symmetry.space_group_name_H-M   'P 1'
#
loop_
_entity.id
_entity.type
_entity.pdbx_description
1 polymer ?
#
loop_
_entity_poly.entity_id
_entity_poly.type
_entity_poly.pdbx_seq_one_letter_code
_entity_poly.pdbx_strand_id
1 'polypeptide(L)'
;SEDQKEITFQIREGIKWHDGEDFTAEDVSFTFHVMGDPEYLGVRYGEVVAPLLGAPAYKEGTADTIEGIEVIDPLTIKFTFEEVYAPAIESCGFPVIPKHIFEGNTGAAQRDFTTSADFVPIGTGPYKWVAYETDQYVELARNEDWWGYEYGMGASGEGTGEGPFVDTIFCKIMDQDTGLAAFLAGEVDAVSVPIAEYDMIAEVEFAQMYEVPGGGFQHFALNQYKVSDSDATIERVTIVKIIFLRKFI
;
A
#
# COMPACT_ATOMS: atom_id res chain seq x y z
N SER A 1 -13.37 21.92 5.63
CA SER A 1 -13.74 23.36 5.71
C SER A 1 -15.09 23.64 5.03
N GLU A 2 -15.62 24.86 5.10
CA GLU A 2 -16.86 25.27 4.41
C GLU A 2 -16.75 25.20 2.87
N ASP A 3 -15.58 25.53 2.33
CA ASP A 3 -15.27 25.47 0.90
C ASP A 3 -14.82 24.08 0.40
N GLN A 4 -14.76 23.10 1.31
CA GLN A 4 -14.40 21.69 1.05
C GLN A 4 -12.99 21.49 0.48
N LYS A 5 -12.08 22.45 0.69
CA LYS A 5 -10.68 22.35 0.28
C LYS A 5 -9.72 21.98 1.40
N GLU A 6 -10.15 22.00 2.65
CA GLU A 6 -9.29 21.70 3.79
C GLU A 6 -9.83 20.52 4.59
N ILE A 7 -8.90 19.63 4.99
CA ILE A 7 -9.16 18.51 5.88
C ILE A 7 -8.13 18.55 7.01
N THR A 8 -8.61 18.54 8.25
CA THR A 8 -7.76 18.44 9.45
C THR A 8 -7.95 17.08 10.09
N PHE A 9 -6.85 16.40 10.36
CA PHE A 9 -6.81 15.09 10.99
C PHE A 9 -6.23 15.19 12.40
N GLN A 10 -6.93 14.56 13.36
CA GLN A 10 -6.38 14.25 14.67
C GLN A 10 -5.79 12.84 14.62
N ILE A 11 -4.50 12.74 14.89
CA ILE A 11 -3.78 11.48 15.06
C ILE A 11 -4.13 10.91 16.44
N ARG A 12 -4.25 9.59 16.52
CA ARG A 12 -4.51 8.91 17.80
C ARG A 12 -3.31 9.09 18.73
N GLU A 13 -3.60 9.33 20.00
CA GLU A 13 -2.57 9.45 21.02
C GLU A 13 -1.89 8.10 21.27
N GLY A 14 -0.61 8.12 21.64
CA GLY A 14 0.11 6.93 22.12
C GLY A 14 0.52 5.91 21.04
N ILE A 15 0.32 6.19 19.75
CA ILE A 15 0.85 5.33 18.69
C ILE A 15 2.38 5.36 18.72
N LYS A 16 2.98 4.17 18.69
CA LYS A 16 4.43 3.97 18.59
C LYS A 16 4.80 3.23 17.31
N TRP A 17 5.95 3.61 16.77
CA TRP A 17 6.68 2.80 15.79
C TRP A 17 7.18 1.51 16.45
N HIS A 18 7.50 0.50 15.65
CA HIS A 18 7.93 -0.82 16.15
C HIS A 18 9.21 -0.77 17.00
N ASP A 19 10.04 0.25 16.82
CA ASP A 19 11.26 0.56 17.57
C ASP A 19 11.04 1.40 18.84
N GLY A 20 9.80 1.83 19.09
CA GLY A 20 9.37 2.52 20.31
C GLY A 20 9.29 4.04 20.22
N GLU A 21 9.79 4.64 19.13
CA GLU A 21 9.63 6.07 18.84
C GLU A 21 8.15 6.44 18.66
N ASP A 22 7.79 7.67 19.00
CA ASP A 22 6.41 8.14 18.90
C ASP A 22 6.03 8.42 17.43
N PHE A 23 4.84 8.01 17.03
CA PHE A 23 4.25 8.36 15.74
C PHE A 23 3.58 9.72 15.82
N THR A 24 3.94 10.65 14.94
CA THR A 24 3.48 12.04 15.00
C THR A 24 3.07 12.62 13.65
N ALA A 25 2.47 13.81 13.67
CA ALA A 25 2.16 14.60 12.48
C ALA A 25 3.40 14.93 11.63
N GLU A 26 4.59 14.96 12.22
CA GLU A 26 5.86 15.15 11.51
C GLU A 26 6.17 13.97 10.59
N ASP A 27 5.85 12.72 10.97
CA ASP A 27 6.04 11.55 10.12
C ASP A 27 5.10 11.61 8.89
N VAL A 28 3.86 12.04 9.12
CA VAL A 28 2.88 12.24 8.05
C VAL A 28 3.38 13.33 7.10
N SER A 29 3.72 14.51 7.61
CA SER A 29 4.26 15.60 6.80
C SER A 29 5.50 15.15 6.01
N PHE A 30 6.46 14.50 6.66
CA PHE A 30 7.65 13.97 6.02
C PHE A 30 7.34 13.03 4.86
N THR A 31 6.41 12.08 5.05
CA THR A 31 6.01 11.13 4.00
C THR A 31 5.51 11.84 2.74
N PHE A 32 4.66 12.85 2.88
CA PHE A 32 4.13 13.61 1.74
C PHE A 32 5.22 14.47 1.08
N HIS A 33 6.14 15.05 1.86
CA HIS A 33 7.29 15.77 1.32
C HIS A 33 8.24 14.86 0.55
N VAL A 34 8.47 13.62 1.02
CA VAL A 34 9.27 12.62 0.27
C VAL A 34 8.65 12.32 -1.08
N MET A 35 7.31 12.17 -1.16
CA MET A 35 6.61 11.94 -2.43
C MET A 35 6.57 13.20 -3.33
N GLY A 36 6.58 14.39 -2.73
CA GLY A 36 6.63 15.67 -3.42
C GLY A 36 8.03 16.05 -3.93
N ASP A 37 9.08 15.44 -3.37
CA ASP A 37 10.47 15.84 -3.59
C ASP A 37 10.87 15.76 -5.08
N PRO A 38 11.64 16.74 -5.61
CA PRO A 38 12.13 16.70 -6.99
C PRO A 38 12.85 15.39 -7.37
N GLU A 39 13.61 14.82 -6.44
CA GLU A 39 14.35 13.56 -6.62
C GLU A 39 13.52 12.30 -6.39
N TYR A 40 12.24 12.43 -6.00
CA TYR A 40 11.35 11.29 -5.85
C TYR A 40 11.17 10.55 -7.18
N LEU A 41 11.59 9.28 -7.20
CA LEU A 41 11.57 8.41 -8.38
C LEU A 41 10.29 7.58 -8.48
N GLY A 42 9.42 7.62 -7.47
CA GLY A 42 8.20 6.83 -7.44
C GLY A 42 7.03 7.45 -8.20
N VAL A 43 5.93 6.70 -8.29
CA VAL A 43 4.75 7.08 -9.09
C VAL A 43 3.67 7.81 -8.30
N ARG A 44 3.86 8.01 -6.98
CA ARG A 44 2.79 8.47 -6.08
C ARG A 44 2.55 9.97 -6.06
N TYR A 45 3.46 10.78 -6.60
CA TYR A 45 3.30 12.24 -6.66
C TYR A 45 1.95 12.65 -7.26
N GLY A 46 1.61 12.12 -8.46
CA GLY A 46 0.45 12.59 -9.21
C GLY A 46 -0.90 12.32 -8.56
N GLU A 47 -1.03 11.20 -7.83
CA GLU A 47 -2.27 10.77 -7.17
C GLU A 47 -2.38 11.33 -5.75
N VAL A 48 -1.28 11.37 -5.02
CA VAL A 48 -1.29 11.61 -3.57
C VAL A 48 -0.95 13.07 -3.23
N VAL A 49 -0.02 13.69 -3.95
CA VAL A 49 0.60 14.97 -3.55
C VAL A 49 0.24 16.11 -4.48
N ALA A 50 0.24 15.90 -5.79
CA ALA A 50 -0.01 16.94 -6.80
C ALA A 50 -1.30 17.76 -6.61
N PRO A 51 -2.41 17.20 -6.06
CA PRO A 51 -3.62 17.98 -5.78
C PRO A 51 -3.51 18.98 -4.62
N LEU A 52 -2.47 18.88 -3.78
CA LEU A 52 -2.26 19.79 -2.65
C LEU A 52 -1.84 21.18 -3.11
N LEU A 53 -2.30 22.20 -2.40
CA LEU A 53 -1.90 23.58 -2.62
C LEU A 53 -0.37 23.72 -2.56
N GLY A 54 0.23 24.35 -3.57
CA GLY A 54 1.68 24.59 -3.64
C GLY A 54 2.54 23.35 -3.96
N ALA A 55 1.98 22.15 -4.10
CA ALA A 55 2.74 20.94 -4.42
C ALA A 55 3.52 21.00 -5.75
N PRO A 56 2.98 21.57 -6.85
CA PRO A 56 3.74 21.73 -8.09
C PRO A 56 4.99 22.59 -7.93
N ALA A 57 4.90 23.69 -7.17
CA ALA A 57 6.02 24.59 -6.93
C ALA A 57 7.15 23.88 -6.15
N TYR A 58 6.80 23.06 -5.17
CA TYR A 58 7.75 22.21 -4.44
C TYR A 58 8.39 21.17 -5.35
N LYS A 59 7.60 20.44 -6.16
CA LYS A 59 8.11 19.41 -7.09
C LYS A 59 9.07 19.99 -8.14
N GLU A 60 8.82 21.23 -8.57
CA GLU A 60 9.68 21.96 -9.51
C GLU A 60 10.92 22.58 -8.84
N GLY A 61 11.05 22.51 -7.50
CA GLY A 61 12.16 23.08 -6.74
C GLY A 61 12.10 24.61 -6.63
N THR A 62 10.92 25.21 -6.80
CA THR A 62 10.69 26.66 -6.71
C THR A 62 10.10 27.10 -5.37
N ALA A 63 9.71 26.15 -4.52
CA ALA A 63 9.31 26.35 -3.13
C ALA A 63 10.06 25.37 -2.22
N ASP A 64 10.34 25.79 -1.00
CA ASP A 64 11.07 24.96 -0.02
C ASP A 64 10.18 23.93 0.69
N THR A 65 8.85 24.05 0.55
CA THR A 65 7.85 23.22 1.23
C THR A 65 6.55 23.16 0.43
N ILE A 66 5.64 22.26 0.81
CA ILE A 66 4.28 22.17 0.26
C ILE A 66 3.35 23.02 1.12
N GLU A 67 2.88 24.16 0.61
CA GLU A 67 1.99 25.09 1.32
C GLU A 67 0.72 24.41 1.87
N GLY A 68 0.20 23.44 1.13
CA GLY A 68 -0.98 22.67 1.51
C GLY A 68 -0.79 21.70 2.66
N ILE A 69 0.38 21.62 3.29
CA ILE A 69 0.64 20.74 4.44
C ILE A 69 1.02 21.59 5.65
N GLU A 70 0.20 21.53 6.70
CA GLU A 70 0.44 22.25 7.95
C GLU A 70 0.40 21.28 9.13
N VAL A 71 1.54 21.12 9.81
CA VAL A 71 1.62 20.48 11.13
C VAL A 71 1.24 21.54 12.17
N ILE A 72 0.07 21.37 12.80
CA ILE A 72 -0.45 22.32 13.80
C ILE A 72 0.15 22.02 15.17
N ASP A 73 0.21 20.73 15.53
CA ASP A 73 0.82 20.20 16.75
C ASP A 73 1.22 18.72 16.51
N PRO A 74 1.87 18.02 17.48
CA PRO A 74 2.36 16.65 17.27
C PRO A 74 1.30 15.64 16.83
N LEU A 75 0.02 15.90 17.09
CA LEU A 75 -1.08 15.00 16.79
C LEU A 75 -2.13 15.63 15.87
N THR A 76 -1.86 16.80 15.30
CA THR A 76 -2.79 17.51 14.43
C THR A 76 -2.10 17.93 13.14
N ILE A 77 -2.63 17.46 12.01
CA ILE A 77 -2.15 17.85 10.67
C ILE A 77 -3.32 18.33 9.82
N LYS A 78 -3.11 19.40 9.04
CA LYS A 78 -4.07 19.92 8.08
C LYS A 78 -3.52 19.79 6.66
N PHE A 79 -4.36 19.29 5.77
CA PHE A 79 -4.14 19.29 4.33
C PHE A 79 -5.07 20.30 3.65
N THR A 80 -4.51 21.07 2.74
CA THR A 80 -5.22 22.05 1.90
C THR A 80 -5.01 21.72 0.43
N PHE A 81 -6.10 21.62 -0.31
CA PHE A 81 -6.12 21.28 -1.73
C PHE A 81 -6.32 22.53 -2.58
N GLU A 82 -5.74 22.55 -3.79
CA GLU A 82 -5.90 23.66 -4.74
C GLU A 82 -7.38 23.84 -5.13
N GLU A 83 -8.07 22.72 -5.33
CA GLU A 83 -9.48 22.62 -5.67
C GLU A 83 -10.18 21.53 -4.84
N VAL A 84 -11.51 21.47 -4.89
CA VAL A 84 -12.25 20.37 -4.27
C VAL A 84 -11.84 19.06 -4.96
N TYR A 85 -11.21 18.17 -4.20
CA TYR A 85 -10.63 16.94 -4.72
C TYR A 85 -11.38 15.73 -4.16
N ALA A 86 -12.17 15.05 -5.00
CA ALA A 86 -13.04 13.96 -4.55
C ALA A 86 -12.29 12.80 -3.83
N PRO A 87 -11.08 12.40 -4.25
CA PRO A 87 -10.29 11.38 -3.56
C PRO A 87 -9.53 11.87 -2.32
N ALA A 88 -9.73 13.11 -1.85
CA ALA A 88 -8.90 13.73 -0.81
C ALA A 88 -8.71 12.87 0.46
N ILE A 89 -9.78 12.23 0.95
CA ILE A 89 -9.68 11.37 2.15
C ILE A 89 -8.79 10.15 1.90
N GLU A 90 -8.89 9.54 0.71
CA GLU A 90 -8.07 8.39 0.34
C GLU A 90 -6.60 8.78 0.18
N SER A 91 -6.32 9.89 -0.52
CA SER A 91 -4.96 10.41 -0.70
C SER A 91 -4.32 10.80 0.65
N CYS A 92 -5.08 11.44 1.56
CA CYS A 92 -4.58 11.76 2.91
C CYS A 92 -4.33 10.51 3.78
N GLY A 93 -4.99 9.39 3.48
CA GLY A 93 -4.84 8.12 4.19
C GLY A 93 -3.65 7.26 3.72
N PHE A 94 -2.76 7.81 2.89
CA PHE A 94 -1.62 7.06 2.35
C PHE A 94 -0.70 6.54 3.47
N PRO A 95 -0.15 5.32 3.35
CA PRO A 95 0.75 4.76 4.37
C PRO A 95 1.96 5.65 4.67
N VAL A 96 2.24 5.83 5.96
CA VAL A 96 3.27 6.75 6.49
C VAL A 96 4.58 6.01 6.73
N ILE A 97 5.71 6.67 6.44
CA ILE A 97 7.06 6.17 6.74
C ILE A 97 7.66 6.89 7.95
N PRO A 98 8.52 6.22 8.76
CA PRO A 98 9.15 6.82 9.93
C PRO A 98 10.18 7.86 9.53
N LYS A 99 9.95 9.14 9.89
CA LYS A 99 10.86 10.24 9.56
C LYS A 99 12.27 9.97 10.09
N HIS A 100 12.39 9.51 11.33
CA HIS A 100 13.67 9.27 12.00
C HIS A 100 14.54 8.17 11.34
N ILE A 101 13.95 7.30 10.53
CA ILE A 101 14.68 6.26 9.78
C ILE A 101 15.06 6.73 8.37
N PHE A 102 14.14 7.46 7.72
CA PHE A 102 14.27 7.82 6.32
C PHE A 102 14.88 9.21 6.09
N GLU A 103 14.99 10.06 7.12
CA GLU A 103 15.64 11.37 7.00
C GLU A 103 17.08 11.21 6.50
N GLY A 104 17.39 11.86 5.38
CA GLY A 104 18.68 11.72 4.68
C GLY A 104 18.81 10.51 3.75
N ASN A 105 17.83 9.59 3.75
CA ASN A 105 17.78 8.39 2.90
C ASN A 105 16.58 8.43 1.92
N THR A 106 16.33 9.59 1.32
CA THR A 106 15.21 9.84 0.40
C THR A 106 15.69 9.94 -1.05
N GLY A 107 14.78 10.22 -2.00
CA GLY A 107 15.12 10.46 -3.39
C GLY A 107 15.88 9.30 -4.03
N ALA A 108 17.01 9.60 -4.67
CA ALA A 108 17.84 8.59 -5.32
C ALA A 108 18.50 7.59 -4.35
N ALA A 109 18.80 8.02 -3.11
CA ALA A 109 19.44 7.18 -2.10
C ALA A 109 18.48 6.14 -1.50
N GLN A 110 17.18 6.41 -1.56
CA GLN A 110 16.15 5.58 -0.91
C GLN A 110 16.21 4.11 -1.35
N ARG A 111 16.42 3.84 -2.64
CA ARG A 111 16.48 2.46 -3.14
C ARG A 111 17.65 1.68 -2.53
N ASP A 112 18.84 2.27 -2.53
CA ASP A 112 20.03 1.59 -2.04
C ASP A 112 19.94 1.40 -0.51
N PHE A 113 19.36 2.36 0.19
CA PHE A 113 19.04 2.25 1.61
C PHE A 113 18.06 1.09 1.90
N THR A 114 16.90 1.04 1.25
CA THR A 114 15.84 0.06 1.55
C THR A 114 16.15 -1.35 1.06
N THR A 115 17.13 -1.52 0.18
CA THR A 115 17.61 -2.83 -0.29
C THR A 115 18.86 -3.31 0.43
N SER A 116 19.40 -2.53 1.35
CA SER A 116 20.58 -2.91 2.13
C SER A 116 20.25 -4.05 3.12
N ALA A 117 21.25 -4.88 3.42
CA ALA A 117 21.09 -5.98 4.38
C ALA A 117 20.83 -5.51 5.83
N ASP A 118 21.19 -4.25 6.13
CA ASP A 118 21.02 -3.64 7.44
C ASP A 118 19.65 -2.93 7.57
N PHE A 119 18.88 -2.82 6.48
CA PHE A 119 17.57 -2.19 6.52
C PHE A 119 16.54 -3.09 7.22
N VAL A 120 15.95 -2.56 8.28
CA VAL A 120 14.85 -3.20 9.01
C VAL A 120 13.57 -2.40 8.77
N PRO A 121 12.54 -2.98 8.15
CA PRO A 121 11.25 -2.33 8.00
C PRO A 121 10.60 -2.05 9.36
N ILE A 122 10.29 -0.78 9.61
CA ILE A 122 9.61 -0.30 10.82
C ILE A 122 8.25 0.29 10.44
N GLY A 123 7.20 -0.13 11.15
CA GLY A 123 5.82 0.32 10.95
C GLY A 123 5.12 0.63 12.27
N THR A 124 3.82 0.88 12.20
CA THR A 124 2.91 0.99 13.37
C THR A 124 1.88 -0.14 13.38
N GLY A 125 2.07 -1.16 12.55
CA GLY A 125 1.12 -2.25 12.32
C GLY A 125 1.15 -3.38 13.36
N PRO A 126 0.25 -4.38 13.20
CA PRO A 126 0.07 -5.51 14.12
C PRO A 126 1.20 -6.54 14.13
N TYR A 127 2.13 -6.50 13.17
CA TYR A 127 3.28 -7.39 13.11
C TYR A 127 4.57 -6.61 12.86
N LYS A 128 5.65 -7.02 13.52
CA LYS A 128 7.01 -6.48 13.41
C LYS A 128 7.86 -7.39 12.54
N TRP A 129 8.81 -6.79 11.83
CA TRP A 129 9.83 -7.53 11.10
C TRP A 129 10.72 -8.35 12.04
N VAL A 130 11.03 -9.58 11.66
CA VAL A 130 12.00 -10.44 12.36
C VAL A 130 13.19 -10.75 11.46
N ALA A 131 12.94 -11.35 10.30
CA ALA A 131 13.99 -11.80 9.40
C ALA A 131 13.54 -11.85 7.94
N TYR A 132 14.52 -11.82 7.05
CA TYR A 132 14.35 -12.17 5.65
C TYR A 132 15.40 -13.20 5.27
N GLU A 133 14.93 -14.40 4.93
CA GLU A 133 15.76 -15.41 4.30
C GLU A 133 15.62 -15.26 2.79
N THR A 134 16.73 -14.99 2.13
CA THR A 134 16.74 -14.50 0.75
C THR A 134 16.04 -15.49 -0.19
N ASP A 135 15.07 -15.01 -0.96
CA ASP A 135 14.25 -15.80 -1.88
C ASP A 135 13.45 -16.94 -1.22
N GLN A 136 13.38 -17.00 0.12
CA GLN A 136 12.64 -18.04 0.85
C GLN A 136 11.43 -17.49 1.58
N TYR A 137 11.63 -16.58 2.55
CA TYR A 137 10.54 -16.05 3.35
C TYR A 137 10.89 -14.73 4.03
N VAL A 138 9.84 -13.96 4.32
CA VAL A 138 9.86 -12.91 5.35
C VAL A 138 9.21 -13.46 6.61
N GLU A 139 9.88 -13.34 7.74
CA GLU A 139 9.36 -13.67 9.08
C GLU A 139 8.89 -12.41 9.79
N LEU A 140 7.67 -12.47 10.31
CA LEU A 140 7.06 -11.40 11.10
C LEU A 140 6.59 -11.94 12.44
N ALA A 141 6.81 -11.20 13.52
CA ALA A 141 6.32 -11.52 14.85
C ALA A 141 5.19 -10.56 15.23
N ARG A 142 4.19 -11.06 15.96
CA ARG A 142 3.09 -10.25 16.47
C ARG A 142 3.60 -9.09 17.33
N ASN A 143 3.02 -7.90 17.11
CA ASN A 143 3.25 -6.73 17.95
C ASN A 143 2.28 -6.74 19.14
N GLU A 144 2.73 -7.20 20.31
CA GLU A 144 1.89 -7.27 21.53
C GLU A 144 1.43 -5.88 22.02
N ASP A 145 2.20 -4.83 21.70
CA ASP A 145 1.92 -3.44 22.09
C ASP A 145 1.18 -2.66 20.98
N TRP A 146 0.52 -3.34 20.05
CA TRP A 146 -0.14 -2.67 18.93
C TRP A 146 -1.31 -1.80 19.39
N TRP A 147 -1.27 -0.50 19.06
CA TRP A 147 -2.32 0.47 19.38
C TRP A 147 -3.73 0.03 18.96
N GLY A 148 -3.85 -0.80 17.91
CA GLY A 148 -5.15 -1.29 17.42
C GLY A 148 -5.94 -2.12 18.44
N TYR A 149 -5.27 -2.73 19.44
CA TYR A 149 -5.94 -3.45 20.52
C TYR A 149 -6.91 -2.56 21.31
N GLU A 150 -6.51 -1.32 21.61
CA GLU A 150 -7.34 -0.36 22.35
C GLU A 150 -8.62 0.02 21.60
N TYR A 151 -8.56 0.04 20.27
CA TYR A 151 -9.67 0.44 19.41
C TYR A 151 -10.52 -0.74 18.93
N GLY A 152 -10.34 -1.91 19.53
CA GLY A 152 -11.11 -3.09 19.17
C GLY A 152 -10.75 -3.67 17.79
N MET A 153 -9.65 -3.23 17.17
CA MET A 153 -9.31 -3.68 15.81
C MET A 153 -8.93 -5.17 15.85
N GLY A 154 -9.76 -6.01 15.22
CA GLY A 154 -9.57 -7.46 15.19
C GLY A 154 -9.12 -7.97 13.83
N ALA A 155 -8.67 -9.23 13.80
CA ALA A 155 -8.24 -9.91 12.58
C ALA A 155 -9.32 -10.05 11.49
N SER A 156 -10.61 -9.94 11.84
CA SER A 156 -11.74 -10.08 10.92
C SER A 156 -12.27 -8.77 10.33
N GLY A 157 -11.76 -7.61 10.76
CA GLY A 157 -12.34 -6.30 10.40
C GLY A 157 -13.68 -5.99 11.08
N GLU A 158 -14.25 -6.91 11.86
CA GLU A 158 -15.54 -6.75 12.55
C GLU A 158 -15.42 -6.20 13.98
N GLY A 159 -14.22 -5.80 14.41
CA GLY A 159 -14.05 -5.06 15.66
C GLY A 159 -14.16 -5.90 16.95
N THR A 160 -13.73 -7.18 16.93
CA THR A 160 -13.83 -8.08 18.10
C THR A 160 -12.91 -7.70 19.27
N GLY A 161 -11.93 -6.82 19.05
CA GLY A 161 -10.93 -6.42 20.04
C GLY A 161 -9.92 -7.48 20.45
N GLU A 162 -9.93 -8.63 19.79
CA GLU A 162 -8.99 -9.72 20.05
C GLU A 162 -7.63 -9.51 19.35
N GLY A 163 -7.56 -8.53 18.43
CA GLY A 163 -6.37 -8.21 17.64
C GLY A 163 -5.85 -9.39 16.80
N PRO A 164 -4.57 -9.34 16.35
CA PRO A 164 -3.94 -10.48 15.69
C PRO A 164 -3.75 -11.65 16.66
N PHE A 165 -4.17 -12.85 16.25
CA PHE A 165 -4.06 -14.07 17.06
C PHE A 165 -2.90 -14.99 16.66
N VAL A 166 -2.27 -14.77 15.50
CA VAL A 166 -1.11 -15.55 15.04
C VAL A 166 0.16 -14.94 15.64
N ASP A 167 1.01 -15.78 16.26
CA ASP A 167 2.25 -15.31 16.88
C ASP A 167 3.32 -14.96 15.85
N THR A 168 3.48 -15.80 14.83
CA THR A 168 4.50 -15.67 13.79
C THR A 168 3.90 -15.91 12.42
N ILE A 169 4.22 -15.03 11.47
CA ILE A 169 3.86 -15.18 10.06
C ILE A 169 5.12 -15.44 9.25
N PHE A 170 5.09 -16.47 8.43
CA PHE A 170 6.08 -16.71 7.38
C PHE A 170 5.46 -16.42 6.02
N CYS A 171 5.82 -15.28 5.42
CA CYS A 171 5.45 -14.95 4.05
C CYS A 171 6.43 -15.65 3.10
N LYS A 172 6.11 -16.89 2.69
CA LYS A 172 6.95 -17.67 1.76
C LYS A 172 6.91 -17.11 0.34
N ILE A 173 8.08 -17.04 -0.30
CA ILE A 173 8.25 -16.59 -1.68
C ILE A 173 8.21 -17.81 -2.59
N MET A 174 7.10 -17.99 -3.29
CA MET A 174 6.84 -19.14 -4.16
C MET A 174 6.01 -18.69 -5.35
N ASP A 175 6.16 -19.36 -6.50
CA ASP A 175 5.19 -19.22 -7.58
C ASP A 175 3.84 -19.84 -7.19
N GLN A 176 2.80 -19.50 -7.95
CA GLN A 176 1.42 -19.86 -7.60
C GLN A 176 1.17 -21.37 -7.62
N ASP A 177 1.78 -22.10 -8.55
CA ASP A 177 1.60 -23.55 -8.70
C ASP A 177 2.32 -24.31 -7.58
N THR A 178 3.56 -23.92 -7.29
CA THR A 178 4.34 -24.48 -6.17
C THR A 178 3.68 -24.17 -4.84
N GLY A 179 3.15 -22.96 -4.65
CA GLY A 179 2.39 -22.57 -3.47
C GLY A 179 1.14 -23.43 -3.28
N LEU A 180 0.38 -23.67 -4.35
CA LEU A 180 -0.81 -24.53 -4.30
C LEU A 180 -0.46 -25.97 -3.92
N ALA A 181 0.61 -26.53 -4.48
CA ALA A 181 1.08 -27.86 -4.12
C ALA A 181 1.50 -27.94 -2.64
N ALA A 182 2.20 -26.93 -2.13
CA ALA A 182 2.57 -26.83 -0.72
C ALA A 182 1.35 -26.71 0.21
N PHE A 183 0.32 -25.98 -0.20
CA PHE A 183 -0.94 -25.88 0.54
C PHE A 183 -1.65 -27.23 0.61
N LEU A 184 -1.72 -27.94 -0.52
CA LEU A 184 -2.31 -29.28 -0.58
C LEU A 184 -1.53 -30.31 0.27
N ALA A 185 -0.22 -30.11 0.44
CA ALA A 185 0.63 -30.91 1.31
C ALA A 185 0.57 -30.50 2.79
N GLY A 186 -0.11 -29.40 3.14
CA GLY A 186 -0.19 -28.86 4.50
C GLY A 186 1.08 -28.13 4.97
N GLU A 187 1.90 -27.66 4.04
CA GLU A 187 3.16 -26.94 4.32
C GLU A 187 2.99 -25.41 4.42
N VAL A 188 1.84 -24.90 3.97
CA VAL A 188 1.40 -23.50 4.09
C VAL A 188 -0.10 -23.44 4.37
N ASP A 189 -0.52 -22.39 5.08
CA ASP A 189 -1.90 -22.28 5.58
C ASP A 189 -2.84 -21.47 4.67
N ALA A 190 -2.30 -20.65 3.77
CA ALA A 190 -3.08 -19.79 2.88
C ALA A 190 -2.36 -19.55 1.56
N VAL A 191 -3.11 -19.60 0.45
CA VAL A 191 -2.60 -19.34 -0.91
C VAL A 191 -3.64 -18.62 -1.76
N SER A 192 -3.16 -17.86 -2.75
CA SER A 192 -4.02 -17.36 -3.83
C SER A 192 -4.22 -18.46 -4.86
N VAL A 193 -5.46 -18.90 -5.07
CA VAL A 193 -5.78 -20.00 -5.99
C VAL A 193 -5.82 -19.50 -7.45
N PRO A 194 -5.13 -20.14 -8.40
CA PRO A 194 -5.31 -19.84 -9.82
C PRO A 194 -6.76 -20.08 -10.23
N ILE A 195 -7.33 -19.19 -11.05
CA ILE A 195 -8.73 -19.32 -11.51
C ILE A 195 -8.99 -20.69 -12.17
N ALA A 196 -8.00 -21.24 -12.86
CA ALA A 196 -8.10 -22.54 -13.52
C ALA A 196 -8.29 -23.72 -12.53
N GLU A 197 -7.82 -23.57 -11.29
CA GLU A 197 -7.84 -24.59 -10.24
C GLU A 197 -9.01 -24.41 -9.26
N TYR A 198 -9.88 -23.42 -9.50
CA TYR A 198 -11.00 -23.08 -8.62
C TYR A 198 -11.89 -24.29 -8.32
N ASP A 199 -12.38 -24.99 -9.35
CA ASP A 199 -13.32 -26.11 -9.19
C ASP A 199 -12.68 -27.25 -8.39
N MET A 200 -11.38 -27.52 -8.60
CA MET A 200 -10.64 -28.55 -7.87
C MET A 200 -10.51 -28.20 -6.39
N ILE A 201 -10.11 -26.97 -6.08
CA ILE A 201 -9.91 -26.53 -4.68
C ILE A 201 -11.23 -26.41 -3.93
N ALA A 202 -12.31 -26.05 -4.61
CA ALA A 202 -13.66 -26.03 -4.03
C ALA A 202 -14.11 -27.42 -3.51
N GLU A 203 -13.54 -28.51 -4.03
CA GLU A 203 -13.83 -29.88 -3.61
C GLU A 203 -12.88 -30.41 -2.51
N VAL A 204 -11.84 -29.66 -2.12
CA VAL A 204 -10.88 -30.06 -1.08
C VAL A 204 -11.50 -29.86 0.31
N GLU A 205 -11.83 -30.96 0.99
CA GLU A 205 -12.58 -30.94 2.26
C GLU A 205 -11.93 -30.12 3.39
N PHE A 206 -10.60 -30.06 3.46
CA PHE A 206 -9.91 -29.33 4.52
C PHE A 206 -9.71 -27.84 4.19
N ALA A 207 -9.95 -27.44 2.95
CA ALA A 207 -9.72 -26.07 2.49
C ALA A 207 -10.98 -25.22 2.64
N GLN A 208 -10.82 -23.99 3.12
CA GLN A 208 -11.87 -22.99 3.10
C GLN A 208 -11.55 -21.93 2.03
N MET A 209 -12.42 -21.81 1.04
CA MET A 209 -12.25 -20.85 -0.04
C MET A 209 -13.00 -19.55 0.27
N TYR A 210 -12.31 -18.42 0.07
CA TYR A 210 -12.88 -17.08 0.22
C TYR A 210 -12.86 -16.36 -1.12
N GLU A 211 -14.05 -16.04 -1.64
CA GLU A 211 -14.20 -15.24 -2.85
C GLU A 211 -14.41 -13.77 -2.49
N VAL A 212 -13.56 -12.91 -3.03
CA VAL A 212 -13.65 -11.47 -2.83
C VAL A 212 -13.66 -10.79 -4.20
N PRO A 213 -14.63 -9.91 -4.50
CA PRO A 213 -14.60 -9.10 -5.70
C PRO A 213 -13.29 -8.30 -5.77
N GLY A 214 -12.46 -8.57 -6.77
CA GLY A 214 -11.24 -7.81 -7.00
C GLY A 214 -11.50 -6.60 -7.90
N GLY A 215 -10.74 -5.51 -7.70
CA GLY A 215 -10.69 -4.38 -8.63
C GLY A 215 -9.85 -4.63 -9.89
N GLY A 216 -9.30 -5.83 -10.04
CA GLY A 216 -8.43 -6.19 -11.15
C GLY A 216 -9.20 -6.39 -12.46
N PHE A 217 -8.67 -5.83 -13.55
CA PHE A 217 -9.13 -6.11 -14.91
C PHE A 217 -7.93 -6.45 -15.79
N GLN A 218 -8.15 -7.32 -16.78
CA GLN A 218 -7.15 -7.63 -17.80
C GLN A 218 -7.47 -6.83 -19.07
N HIS A 219 -6.50 -6.11 -19.60
CA HIS A 219 -6.64 -5.40 -20.87
C HIS A 219 -5.42 -5.60 -21.76
N PHE A 220 -5.59 -5.35 -23.05
CA PHE A 220 -4.47 -5.18 -23.98
C PHE A 220 -4.10 -3.71 -24.00
N ALA A 221 -2.84 -3.38 -23.67
CA ALA A 221 -2.31 -2.03 -23.80
C ALA A 221 -1.62 -1.87 -25.16
N LEU A 222 -2.05 -0.88 -25.95
CA LEU A 222 -1.36 -0.53 -27.20
C LEU A 222 -0.19 0.39 -26.88
N ASN A 223 1.00 0.09 -27.44
CA ASN A 223 2.13 1.00 -27.37
C ASN A 223 1.93 2.14 -28.38
N GLN A 224 1.40 3.27 -27.90
CA GLN A 224 1.07 4.43 -28.73
C GLN A 224 2.31 5.12 -29.32
N TYR A 225 3.50 4.94 -28.76
CA TYR A 225 4.74 5.50 -29.33
C TYR A 225 5.19 4.81 -30.62
N LYS A 226 4.64 3.62 -30.94
CA LYS A 226 4.95 2.86 -32.16
C LYS A 226 3.85 2.91 -33.21
N VAL A 227 2.75 3.60 -32.93
CA VAL A 227 1.69 3.87 -33.90
C VAL A 227 1.89 5.30 -34.36
N SER A 228 2.36 5.49 -35.60
CA SER A 228 2.49 6.83 -36.16
C SER A 228 1.10 7.40 -36.47
N ASP A 229 0.90 8.72 -36.36
CA ASP A 229 -0.36 9.37 -36.77
C ASP A 229 -0.69 9.12 -38.27
N SER A 230 0.30 8.72 -39.07
CA SER A 230 0.10 8.28 -40.46
C SER A 230 -0.48 6.87 -40.61
N ASP A 231 -0.49 6.05 -39.56
CA ASP A 231 -1.11 4.72 -39.50
C ASP A 231 -2.52 4.75 -38.87
N ALA A 232 -3.09 5.95 -38.67
CA ALA A 232 -4.38 6.20 -38.02
C ALA A 232 -5.62 5.75 -38.84
N THR A 233 -5.50 4.68 -39.62
CA THR A 233 -6.63 3.87 -40.07
C THR A 233 -6.47 2.44 -39.57
N ILE A 234 -6.35 2.28 -38.25
CA ILE A 234 -6.72 1.02 -37.61
C ILE A 234 -8.25 0.89 -37.71
N GLU A 235 -8.75 0.45 -38.86
CA GLU A 235 -10.20 0.29 -39.12
C GLU A 235 -10.80 -0.89 -38.32
N ARG A 236 -9.96 -1.82 -37.86
CA ARG A 236 -10.37 -2.99 -37.09
C ARG A 236 -9.21 -3.62 -36.31
N VAL A 237 -9.33 -3.68 -34.99
CA VAL A 237 -8.55 -4.60 -34.15
C VAL A 237 -9.41 -5.85 -33.92
N THR A 238 -8.97 -7.02 -34.38
CA THR A 238 -9.65 -8.28 -34.05
C THR A 238 -9.01 -8.86 -32.80
N ILE A 239 -9.66 -8.68 -31.66
CA ILE A 239 -9.27 -9.30 -30.39
C ILE A 239 -10.01 -10.64 -30.29
N VAL A 240 -9.30 -11.75 -30.42
CA VAL A 240 -9.86 -13.10 -30.16
C VAL A 240 -9.58 -13.46 -28.70
N LYS A 241 -10.51 -13.19 -27.80
CA LYS A 241 -10.53 -13.77 -26.44
C LYS A 241 -11.91 -14.38 -26.22
N ILE A 242 -12.00 -15.71 -26.32
CA ILE A 242 -13.23 -16.46 -26.02
C ILE A 242 -13.42 -16.41 -24.50
N ILE A 243 -14.44 -15.69 -24.05
CA ILE A 243 -14.92 -15.76 -22.66
C ILE A 243 -16.16 -16.64 -22.69
N PHE A 244 -16.08 -17.84 -22.14
CA PHE A 244 -17.28 -18.64 -21.85
C PHE A 244 -17.97 -18.02 -20.64
N LEU A 245 -19.15 -17.41 -20.86
CA LEU A 245 -20.06 -17.09 -19.77
C LEU A 245 -20.87 -18.35 -19.46
N ARG A 246 -20.56 -19.03 -18.34
CA ARG A 246 -21.41 -20.10 -17.81
C ARG A 246 -22.65 -19.44 -17.21
N LYS A 247 -23.82 -19.79 -17.76
CA LYS A 247 -25.12 -19.36 -17.25
C LYS A 247 -25.44 -20.22 -16.02
N PHE A 248 -25.50 -19.63 -14.82
CA PHE A 248 -26.12 -20.30 -13.68
C PHE A 248 -27.64 -20.40 -13.97
N ILE A 249 -28.18 -21.61 -13.89
CA ILE A 249 -29.62 -21.89 -13.81
C ILE A 249 -29.89 -22.28 -12.36
#